data_AF-A0A7S0DE55-F1
#
_entry.id   AF-A0A7S0DE55-F1
#
_cell.length_a   1.000
_cell.length_b   1.000
_cell.length_c   1.000
_cell.angle_alpha   90.00
_cell.angle_beta   90.00
_cell.angle_gamma   90.00
#
_symmetry.space_group_name_H-M   'P 1'
#
loop_
_entity.id
_entity.type
_entity.pdbx_description
1 polymer ?
#
loop_
_entity_poly.entity_id
_entity_poly.type
_entity_poly.pdbx_seq_one_letter_code
_entity_poly.pdbx_strand_id
1 'polypeptide(L)'
;ARKIFSAEMGSLRHRSGLGLLLLLTFTVLALALANSAKDASFIVRATLVTTGKSRGLYRRGGGVCRSWKRFITRASEKAENEGFPEPVKGDGEDFNPQSLKAPPKSFPPTRRTFQCVRYGEAYTGSETGICVDGLVKGCSLHISHWNGNKTPKQLYSDLSTEIALRFIKTTASREEKWDTAVVVNNHFDTDGVCSAFALLNPELAWIHRKVLVDAAAVGDFGEFPRMDINGLKLDATITAIADKVDGDDSEKYRVVLDRMESILKDIDRYEELWGPEVERVTEDIKLINQLSLDAENLINDNAIGVIRLPEGIDDISRPALSRHFGIGIDRFLIATCQKEDSDRF
;
A
#
# COMPACT_ATOMS: atom_id res chain seq x y z
N ALA A 1 28.25 -7.46 -20.33
CA ALA A 1 27.17 -8.47 -20.35
C ALA A 1 27.56 -9.86 -19.81
N ARG A 2 28.38 -10.69 -20.49
CA ARG A 2 28.66 -12.10 -20.07
C ARG A 2 29.43 -12.29 -18.75
N LYS A 3 30.23 -11.30 -18.29
CA LYS A 3 31.00 -11.42 -17.04
C LYS A 3 30.24 -10.98 -15.78
N ILE A 4 29.29 -10.04 -15.91
CA ILE A 4 28.50 -9.54 -14.77
C ILE A 4 27.49 -10.61 -14.30
N PHE A 5 26.91 -11.37 -15.22
CA PHE A 5 25.97 -12.45 -14.93
C PHE A 5 26.58 -13.65 -14.16
N SER A 6 27.90 -13.83 -14.18
CA SER A 6 28.56 -14.99 -13.56
C SER A 6 28.87 -14.79 -12.07
N ALA A 7 28.87 -13.56 -11.57
CA ALA A 7 29.28 -13.26 -10.20
C ALA A 7 28.13 -13.35 -9.18
N GLU A 8 26.90 -12.96 -9.56
CA GLU A 8 25.74 -13.00 -8.65
C GLU A 8 25.02 -14.36 -8.61
N MET A 9 25.21 -15.21 -9.62
CA MET A 9 24.59 -16.55 -9.69
C MET A 9 25.22 -17.59 -8.76
N GLY A 10 26.33 -17.24 -8.08
CA GLY A 10 27.01 -18.13 -7.14
C GLY A 10 26.25 -18.38 -5.83
N SER A 11 25.35 -17.49 -5.41
CA SER A 11 24.73 -17.54 -4.07
C SER A 11 23.25 -17.99 -4.03
N LEU A 12 22.59 -18.16 -5.18
CA LEU A 12 21.15 -18.50 -5.24
C LEU A 12 20.87 -20.00 -5.48
N ARG A 13 21.73 -20.88 -4.99
CA ARG A 13 21.42 -22.32 -4.91
C ARG A 13 20.62 -22.60 -3.64
N HIS A 14 19.30 -22.43 -3.77
CA HIS A 14 18.19 -22.97 -2.96
C HIS A 14 17.20 -21.87 -2.59
N ARG A 15 16.02 -21.85 -3.24
CA ARG A 15 14.67 -21.76 -2.61
C ARG A 15 13.57 -21.41 -3.62
N SER A 16 12.48 -22.17 -3.54
CA SER A 16 11.10 -21.90 -4.02
C SER A 16 10.84 -21.68 -5.52
N GLY A 17 9.71 -22.20 -6.02
CA GLY A 17 9.26 -21.98 -7.41
C GLY A 17 8.95 -20.52 -7.76
N LEU A 18 8.74 -19.67 -6.76
CA LEU A 18 8.59 -18.22 -6.92
C LEU A 18 9.90 -17.55 -7.37
N GLY A 19 11.03 -18.04 -6.86
CA GLY A 19 12.36 -17.60 -7.30
C GLY A 19 12.61 -17.92 -8.76
N LEU A 20 12.12 -19.08 -9.25
CA LEU A 20 12.22 -19.45 -10.65
C LEU A 20 11.30 -18.60 -11.55
N LEU A 21 10.08 -18.27 -11.09
CA LEU A 21 9.15 -17.42 -11.83
C LEU A 21 9.69 -15.98 -11.93
N LEU A 22 10.19 -15.40 -10.83
CA LEU A 22 10.88 -14.11 -10.84
C LEU A 22 12.11 -14.15 -11.76
N LEU A 23 12.96 -15.18 -11.66
CA LEU A 23 14.11 -15.33 -12.53
C LEU A 23 13.69 -15.41 -14.01
N LEU A 24 12.58 -16.08 -14.31
CA LEU A 24 12.02 -16.21 -15.65
C LEU A 24 11.44 -14.89 -16.17
N THR A 25 10.69 -14.16 -15.36
CA THR A 25 10.20 -12.82 -15.70
C THR A 25 11.37 -11.88 -15.94
N PHE A 26 12.38 -11.88 -15.05
CA PHE A 26 13.61 -11.11 -15.24
C PHE A 26 14.39 -11.51 -16.50
N THR A 27 14.43 -12.81 -16.84
CA THR A 27 15.14 -13.29 -18.04
C THR A 27 14.39 -12.95 -19.32
N VAL A 28 13.05 -13.08 -19.33
CA VAL A 28 12.20 -12.69 -20.47
C VAL A 28 12.22 -11.17 -20.65
N LEU A 29 12.22 -10.40 -19.55
CA LEU A 29 12.34 -8.94 -19.57
C LEU A 29 13.74 -8.50 -20.04
N ALA A 30 14.80 -9.13 -19.57
CA ALA A 30 16.16 -8.87 -20.02
C ALA A 30 16.32 -9.19 -21.52
N LEU A 31 15.66 -10.24 -22.02
CA LEU A 31 15.65 -10.58 -23.45
C LEU A 31 14.79 -9.62 -24.29
N ALA A 32 13.65 -9.17 -23.78
CA ALA A 32 12.79 -8.20 -24.45
C ALA A 32 13.48 -6.83 -24.56
N LEU A 33 14.12 -6.37 -23.48
CA LEU A 33 14.89 -5.13 -23.44
C LEU A 33 16.19 -5.23 -24.26
N ALA A 34 16.86 -6.38 -24.27
CA ALA A 34 18.04 -6.61 -25.12
C ALA A 34 17.72 -6.69 -26.62
N ASN A 35 16.49 -7.06 -27.01
CA ASN A 35 16.08 -7.06 -28.42
C ASN A 35 15.65 -5.67 -28.93
N SER A 36 15.20 -4.78 -28.02
CA SER A 36 14.91 -3.37 -28.31
C SER A 36 16.20 -2.53 -28.41
N ALA A 37 17.23 -2.87 -27.63
CA ALA A 37 18.54 -2.23 -27.69
C ALA A 37 19.39 -2.77 -28.86
N LYS A 38 19.12 -2.29 -30.07
CA LYS A 38 20.07 -2.45 -31.20
C LYS A 38 21.31 -1.55 -31.06
N ASP A 39 21.29 -0.57 -30.16
CA ASP A 39 22.43 0.26 -29.82
C ASP A 39 22.88 0.01 -28.37
N ALA A 40 24.17 -0.34 -28.24
CA ALA A 40 24.78 -0.87 -27.05
C ALA A 40 25.44 0.22 -26.19
N SER A 41 24.84 0.56 -25.04
CA SER A 41 25.51 1.18 -23.86
C SER A 41 24.53 1.53 -22.72
N PHE A 42 23.59 0.64 -22.38
CA PHE A 42 22.60 0.92 -21.33
C PHE A 42 22.60 -0.14 -20.23
N ILE A 43 22.58 0.33 -18.97
CA ILE A 43 22.25 -0.48 -17.80
C ILE A 43 20.77 -0.27 -17.52
N VAL A 44 19.99 -1.35 -17.57
CA VAL A 44 18.60 -1.35 -17.10
C VAL A 44 18.60 -1.65 -15.61
N ARG A 45 18.14 -0.70 -14.81
CA ARG A 45 17.76 -0.96 -13.41
C ARG A 45 16.26 -1.21 -13.36
N ALA A 46 15.87 -2.39 -12.89
CA ALA A 46 14.47 -2.76 -12.72
C ALA A 46 14.13 -2.76 -11.22
N THR A 47 13.20 -1.90 -10.82
CA THR A 47 12.66 -1.86 -9.46
C THR A 47 11.27 -2.47 -9.47
N LEU A 48 11.06 -3.51 -8.67
CA LEU A 48 9.74 -4.11 -8.46
C LEU A 48 9.02 -3.31 -7.37
N VAL A 49 7.89 -2.71 -7.74
CA VAL A 49 6.97 -2.03 -6.82
C VAL A 49 5.72 -2.89 -6.70
N THR A 50 5.39 -3.36 -5.51
CA THR A 50 4.17 -4.13 -5.27
C THR A 50 3.08 -3.23 -4.71
N THR A 51 1.87 -3.30 -5.25
CA THR A 51 0.69 -2.80 -4.54
C THR A 51 0.32 -3.86 -3.50
N GLY A 52 -0.05 -3.48 -2.27
CA GLY A 52 -0.15 -4.36 -1.10
C GLY A 52 -1.14 -5.54 -1.18
N LYS A 53 -1.71 -5.84 -2.35
CA LYS A 53 -2.79 -6.84 -2.55
C LYS A 53 -2.33 -8.29 -2.68
N SER A 54 -1.03 -8.59 -2.75
CA SER A 54 -0.61 -9.98 -2.99
C SER A 54 -0.82 -10.89 -1.76
N ARG A 55 -2.01 -11.50 -1.71
CA ARG A 55 -2.41 -12.58 -0.79
C ARG A 55 -1.49 -13.81 -0.95
N GLY A 56 -1.28 -14.48 0.18
CA GLY A 56 -0.29 -15.54 0.35
C GLY A 56 -0.45 -16.76 -0.55
N LEU A 57 0.70 -17.30 -0.97
CA LEU A 57 0.85 -18.67 -1.45
C LEU A 57 2.28 -19.14 -1.14
N TYR A 58 2.44 -19.84 -0.02
CA TYR A 58 3.64 -20.64 0.26
C TYR A 58 3.23 -21.97 0.88
N ARG A 59 3.32 -23.07 0.10
CA ARG A 59 3.69 -24.41 0.59
C ARG A 59 4.01 -25.44 -0.51
N ARG A 60 5.16 -26.11 -0.30
CA ARG A 60 5.63 -27.48 -0.65
C ARG A 60 5.72 -27.98 -2.12
N GLY A 61 6.96 -28.20 -2.57
CA GLY A 61 7.55 -29.55 -2.78
C GLY A 61 7.61 -30.18 -4.18
N GLY A 62 8.83 -30.29 -4.74
CA GLY A 62 9.35 -31.49 -5.45
C GLY A 62 9.22 -31.60 -6.98
N GLY A 63 10.33 -31.95 -7.66
CA GLY A 63 10.33 -32.60 -8.99
C GLY A 63 11.15 -31.91 -10.10
N VAL A 64 11.92 -32.69 -10.87
CA VAL A 64 13.05 -32.27 -11.73
C VAL A 64 12.80 -32.51 -13.24
N CYS A 65 13.22 -31.54 -14.06
CA CYS A 65 13.72 -31.54 -15.46
C CYS A 65 12.90 -31.97 -16.72
N ARG A 66 13.23 -31.21 -17.77
CA ARG A 66 13.34 -31.54 -19.23
C ARG A 66 12.07 -31.56 -20.09
N SER A 67 11.75 -30.41 -20.69
CA SER A 67 11.69 -30.17 -22.16
C SER A 67 10.85 -28.91 -22.45
N TRP A 68 11.52 -27.76 -22.57
CA TRP A 68 10.89 -26.42 -22.46
C TRP A 68 10.22 -25.88 -23.73
N LYS A 69 10.51 -26.44 -24.90
CA LYS A 69 9.98 -25.90 -26.18
C LYS A 69 8.52 -26.27 -26.49
N ARG A 70 7.95 -27.27 -25.80
CA ARG A 70 6.52 -27.64 -25.95
C ARG A 70 5.62 -27.07 -24.85
N PHE A 71 6.20 -26.54 -23.77
CA PHE A 71 5.45 -26.06 -22.61
C PHE A 71 4.87 -24.66 -22.85
N ILE A 72 5.60 -23.78 -23.53
CA ILE A 72 5.14 -22.41 -23.84
C ILE A 72 3.95 -22.43 -24.82
N THR A 73 3.99 -23.28 -25.84
CA THR A 73 2.88 -23.39 -26.82
C THR A 73 1.64 -24.05 -26.19
N ARG A 74 1.80 -25.10 -25.37
CA ARG A 74 0.66 -25.75 -24.70
C ARG A 74 0.12 -24.96 -23.51
N ALA A 75 0.91 -24.15 -22.82
CA ALA A 75 0.40 -23.31 -21.72
C ALA A 75 -0.52 -22.20 -22.24
N SER A 76 -0.22 -21.66 -23.43
CA SER A 76 -1.11 -20.73 -24.14
C SER A 76 -2.40 -21.42 -24.61
N GLU A 77 -2.31 -22.61 -25.20
CA GLU A 77 -3.47 -23.35 -25.72
C GLU A 77 -4.34 -24.00 -24.62
N LYS A 78 -3.75 -24.31 -23.45
CA LYS A 78 -4.45 -24.90 -22.29
C LYS A 78 -5.09 -23.84 -21.41
N ALA A 79 -4.54 -22.62 -21.38
CA ALA A 79 -5.19 -21.46 -20.76
C ALA A 79 -6.45 -21.01 -21.53
N GLU A 80 -6.50 -21.25 -22.84
CA GLU A 80 -7.70 -21.00 -23.67
C GLU A 80 -8.78 -22.09 -23.55
N ASN A 81 -8.44 -23.31 -23.10
CA ASN A 81 -9.36 -24.47 -23.11
C ASN A 81 -9.70 -25.07 -21.74
N GLU A 82 -9.02 -24.70 -20.66
CA GLU A 82 -9.36 -25.15 -19.31
C GLU A 82 -9.91 -23.97 -18.52
N GLY A 83 -11.24 -23.88 -18.46
CA GLY A 83 -11.93 -22.94 -17.58
C GLY A 83 -11.40 -23.07 -16.16
N PHE A 84 -10.68 -22.05 -15.71
CA PHE A 84 -10.23 -21.95 -14.33
C PHE A 84 -11.47 -21.85 -13.41
N PRO A 85 -11.44 -22.48 -12.22
CA PRO A 85 -12.50 -22.30 -11.24
C PRO A 85 -12.64 -20.80 -10.98
N GLU A 86 -13.87 -20.28 -11.09
CA GLU A 86 -14.14 -18.87 -10.80
C GLU A 86 -13.50 -18.51 -9.45
N PRO A 87 -12.86 -17.34 -9.34
CA PRO A 87 -12.42 -16.86 -8.04
C PRO A 87 -13.64 -16.93 -7.13
N VAL A 88 -13.47 -17.50 -5.94
CA VAL A 88 -14.46 -17.37 -4.88
C VAL A 88 -14.65 -15.88 -4.71
N LYS A 89 -15.74 -15.36 -5.28
CA LYS A 89 -16.29 -14.06 -4.99
C LYS A 89 -16.59 -14.12 -3.50
N GLY A 90 -15.60 -13.74 -2.70
CA GLY A 90 -15.90 -13.05 -1.47
C GLY A 90 -16.88 -11.98 -1.90
N ASP A 91 -18.03 -12.00 -1.27
CA ASP A 91 -19.19 -11.12 -1.31
C ASP A 91 -18.77 -9.67 -1.01
N GLY A 92 -17.77 -9.20 -1.75
CA GLY A 92 -17.43 -7.82 -1.98
C GLY A 92 -18.63 -7.21 -2.66
N GLU A 93 -19.60 -6.87 -1.84
CA GLU A 93 -20.23 -5.59 -2.00
C GLU A 93 -19.09 -4.59 -2.15
N ASP A 94 -18.87 -4.14 -3.39
CA ASP A 94 -18.19 -2.89 -3.67
C ASP A 94 -18.61 -1.93 -2.58
N PHE A 95 -17.66 -1.41 -1.81
CA PHE A 95 -17.94 -0.47 -0.74
C PHE A 95 -18.75 0.68 -1.37
N ASN A 96 -20.07 0.62 -1.17
CA ASN A 96 -20.97 1.65 -1.60
C ASN A 96 -21.09 2.60 -0.42
N PRO A 97 -20.42 3.77 -0.43
CA PRO A 97 -20.53 4.72 0.66
C PRO A 97 -21.98 5.22 0.86
N GLN A 98 -22.90 4.98 -0.08
CA GLN A 98 -24.33 5.25 0.05
C GLN A 98 -25.12 4.11 0.72
N SER A 99 -24.61 2.88 0.81
CA SER A 99 -25.26 1.77 1.54
C SER A 99 -25.07 1.87 3.05
N LEU A 100 -24.23 2.81 3.50
CA LEU A 100 -24.05 3.14 4.90
C LEU A 100 -25.34 3.78 5.44
N LYS A 101 -26.10 3.02 6.24
CA LYS A 101 -27.22 3.53 7.06
C LYS A 101 -26.89 4.90 7.63
N ALA A 102 -27.91 5.78 7.62
CA ALA A 102 -27.85 7.14 8.17
C ALA A 102 -27.12 7.17 9.52
N PRO A 103 -26.30 8.21 9.77
CA PRO A 103 -25.52 8.30 10.98
C PRO A 103 -26.42 8.28 12.22
N PRO A 104 -25.90 7.82 13.38
CA PRO A 104 -26.55 8.12 14.64
C PRO A 104 -26.67 9.65 14.78
N LYS A 105 -27.76 10.13 15.41
CA LYS A 105 -28.05 11.57 15.56
C LYS A 105 -26.91 12.37 16.21
N SER A 106 -26.06 11.69 16.98
CA SER A 106 -24.76 12.18 17.46
C SER A 106 -23.89 10.99 17.88
N PHE A 107 -22.57 11.19 17.90
CA PHE A 107 -21.64 10.32 18.62
C PHE A 107 -21.46 10.88 20.03
N PRO A 108 -21.61 10.07 21.10
CA PRO A 108 -21.23 10.55 22.43
C PRO A 108 -19.73 10.84 22.46
N PRO A 109 -19.28 11.87 23.22
CA PRO A 109 -17.86 12.10 23.42
C PRO A 109 -17.25 10.88 24.10
N THR A 110 -16.12 10.41 23.58
CA THR A 110 -15.42 9.25 24.14
C THR A 110 -14.35 9.69 25.11
N ARG A 111 -14.05 8.85 26.10
CA ARG A 111 -12.96 9.08 27.08
C ARG A 111 -11.72 8.23 26.79
N ARG A 112 -11.59 7.81 25.53
CA ARG A 112 -10.45 7.03 25.07
C ARG A 112 -9.19 7.87 25.12
N THR A 113 -8.08 7.23 25.45
CA THR A 113 -6.74 7.82 25.37
C THR A 113 -5.91 7.06 24.35
N PHE A 114 -4.74 7.59 24.00
CA PHE A 114 -3.82 6.95 23.05
C PHE A 114 -2.51 6.59 23.72
N GLN A 115 -1.94 5.45 23.33
CA GLN A 115 -0.59 5.04 23.68
C GLN A 115 0.10 4.39 22.49
N CYS A 116 1.26 4.92 22.10
CA CYS A 116 2.16 4.19 21.22
C CYS A 116 3.08 3.32 22.09
N VAL A 117 3.13 2.02 21.81
CA VAL A 117 4.14 1.12 22.37
C VAL A 117 5.26 0.93 21.35
N ARG A 118 6.42 0.43 21.76
CA ARG A 118 7.47 0.11 20.78
C ARG A 118 7.11 -1.12 19.98
N TYR A 119 7.60 -1.18 18.75
CA TYR A 119 7.39 -2.35 17.89
C TYR A 119 7.89 -3.65 18.58
N GLY A 120 7.01 -4.64 18.64
CA GLY A 120 7.26 -5.93 19.31
C GLY A 120 6.99 -5.96 20.81
N GLU A 121 6.77 -4.82 21.47
CA GLU A 121 6.36 -4.77 22.87
C GLU A 121 4.85 -5.03 23.04
N ALA A 122 4.46 -5.41 24.26
CA ALA A 122 3.07 -5.64 24.63
C ALA A 122 2.49 -4.41 25.32
N TYR A 123 1.19 -4.20 25.16
CA TYR A 123 0.44 -3.30 26.03
C TYR A 123 0.27 -3.96 27.41
N THR A 124 0.69 -3.26 28.45
CA THR A 124 0.70 -3.74 29.84
C THR A 124 -0.17 -2.91 30.77
N GLY A 125 -0.96 -1.96 30.23
CA GLY A 125 -1.90 -1.19 31.01
C GLY A 125 -3.00 -2.06 31.63
N SER A 126 -3.62 -1.54 32.68
CA SER A 126 -4.70 -2.22 33.41
C SER A 126 -6.06 -2.08 32.73
N GLU A 127 -6.17 -1.06 31.88
CA GLU A 127 -7.34 -0.66 31.14
C GLU A 127 -7.57 -1.56 29.92
N THR A 128 -8.76 -1.49 29.34
CA THR A 128 -9.05 -2.24 28.11
C THR A 128 -8.30 -1.62 26.94
N GLY A 129 -7.41 -2.38 26.30
CA GLY A 129 -6.69 -1.94 25.11
C GLY A 129 -7.42 -2.25 23.80
N ILE A 130 -7.47 -1.30 22.87
CA ILE A 130 -7.86 -1.49 21.47
C ILE A 130 -6.61 -1.32 20.61
N CYS A 131 -6.10 -2.41 20.04
CA CYS A 131 -4.99 -2.35 19.10
C CYS A 131 -5.50 -1.85 17.75
N VAL A 132 -5.02 -0.71 17.28
CA VAL A 132 -5.25 -0.22 15.92
C VAL A 132 -4.01 -0.50 15.08
N ASP A 133 -4.25 -0.77 13.81
CA ASP A 133 -3.25 -0.76 12.76
C ASP A 133 -1.90 -1.39 13.11
N GLY A 134 -1.95 -2.59 13.67
CA GLY A 134 -0.77 -3.32 14.08
C GLY A 134 -1.16 -4.57 14.84
N LEU A 135 -0.15 -5.22 15.44
CA LEU A 135 -0.35 -6.41 16.26
C LEU A 135 0.30 -6.21 17.62
N VAL A 136 -0.50 -5.76 18.59
CA VAL A 136 -0.05 -5.50 19.96
C VAL A 136 -0.65 -6.52 20.92
N LYS A 137 0.22 -7.32 21.55
CA LYS A 137 -0.21 -8.26 22.61
C LYS A 137 -0.74 -7.48 23.80
N GLY A 138 -1.71 -8.07 24.51
CA GLY A 138 -2.35 -7.44 25.68
C GLY A 138 -3.59 -6.60 25.35
N CYS A 139 -3.81 -6.24 24.09
CA CYS A 139 -5.04 -5.59 23.67
C CYS A 139 -6.22 -6.58 23.62
N SER A 140 -7.40 -6.11 23.99
CA SER A 140 -8.65 -6.88 24.05
C SER A 140 -9.42 -6.89 22.73
N LEU A 141 -9.20 -5.90 21.87
CA LEU A 141 -9.79 -5.79 20.54
C LEU A 141 -8.71 -5.43 19.52
N HIS A 142 -8.84 -6.00 18.32
CA HIS A 142 -8.03 -5.63 17.16
C HIS A 142 -8.89 -4.85 16.18
N ILE A 143 -8.33 -3.75 15.70
CA ILE A 143 -8.82 -2.87 14.63
C ILE A 143 -7.64 -2.73 13.65
N SER A 144 -7.28 -3.85 13.03
CA SER A 144 -6.10 -3.92 12.15
C SER A 144 -6.37 -4.83 10.97
N HIS A 145 -5.86 -4.42 9.80
CA HIS A 145 -5.83 -5.22 8.59
C HIS A 145 -4.61 -6.17 8.50
N TRP A 146 -3.59 -6.00 9.37
CA TRP A 146 -2.33 -6.76 9.34
C TRP A 146 -2.55 -8.27 9.41
N ASN A 147 -1.75 -9.04 8.68
CA ASN A 147 -1.87 -10.49 8.67
C ASN A 147 -1.69 -11.09 10.07
N GLY A 148 -2.65 -11.91 10.52
CA GLY A 148 -2.65 -12.50 11.87
C GLY A 148 -3.39 -11.69 12.93
N ASN A 149 -4.07 -10.61 12.57
CA ASN A 149 -4.97 -9.88 13.45
C ASN A 149 -6.16 -10.75 13.91
N LYS A 150 -6.88 -10.27 14.93
CA LYS A 150 -8.12 -10.87 15.44
C LYS A 150 -9.32 -9.93 15.28
N THR A 151 -9.29 -9.06 14.28
CA THR A 151 -10.37 -8.12 13.99
C THR A 151 -11.65 -8.92 13.73
N PRO A 152 -12.78 -8.58 14.39
CA PRO A 152 -14.05 -9.26 14.15
C PRO A 152 -14.43 -9.25 12.67
N LYS A 153 -14.87 -10.40 12.13
CA LYS A 153 -15.15 -10.56 10.69
C LYS A 153 -16.13 -9.52 10.16
N GLN A 154 -17.11 -9.09 10.97
CA GLN A 154 -18.12 -8.10 10.59
C GLN A 154 -17.55 -6.68 10.47
N LEU A 155 -16.37 -6.42 11.02
CA LEU A 155 -15.68 -5.12 10.95
C LEU A 155 -14.59 -5.11 9.88
N TYR A 156 -14.00 -6.27 9.58
CA TYR A 156 -12.80 -6.41 8.75
C TYR A 156 -12.90 -5.72 7.38
N SER A 157 -11.89 -4.92 7.06
CA SER A 157 -11.69 -4.22 5.79
C SER A 157 -10.22 -4.26 5.41
N ASP A 158 -9.88 -3.79 4.22
CA ASP A 158 -8.50 -3.75 3.73
C ASP A 158 -7.67 -2.64 4.41
N LEU A 159 -8.31 -1.64 5.05
CA LEU A 159 -7.66 -0.58 5.82
C LEU A 159 -8.09 -0.61 7.29
N SER A 160 -7.15 -0.38 8.20
CA SER A 160 -7.42 -0.23 9.64
C SER A 160 -8.34 0.94 9.94
N THR A 161 -8.23 2.03 9.18
CA THR A 161 -9.13 3.20 9.26
C THR A 161 -10.58 2.84 8.93
N GLU A 162 -10.82 2.03 7.90
CA GLU A 162 -12.18 1.59 7.57
C GLU A 162 -12.75 0.67 8.66
N ILE A 163 -11.92 -0.21 9.23
CA ILE A 163 -12.29 -1.07 10.36
C ILE A 163 -12.68 -0.20 11.57
N ALA A 164 -11.91 0.84 11.88
CA ALA A 164 -12.19 1.77 12.98
C ALA A 164 -13.52 2.52 12.75
N LEU A 165 -13.73 3.05 11.53
CA LEU A 165 -14.96 3.73 11.15
C LEU A 165 -16.18 2.81 11.23
N ARG A 166 -16.05 1.53 10.88
CA ARG A 166 -17.13 0.54 11.07
C ARG A 166 -17.40 0.29 12.55
N PHE A 167 -16.34 0.17 13.36
CA PHE A 167 -16.47 -0.06 14.80
C PHE A 167 -17.24 1.06 15.49
N ILE A 168 -16.89 2.33 15.28
CA ILE A 168 -17.55 3.47 15.96
C ILE A 168 -19.05 3.61 15.65
N LYS A 169 -19.53 3.01 14.54
CA LYS A 169 -20.96 2.96 14.22
C LYS A 169 -21.73 1.92 15.03
N THR A 170 -21.05 0.92 15.57
CA THR A 170 -21.70 -0.16 16.30
C THR A 170 -22.21 0.33 17.65
N THR A 171 -23.28 -0.29 18.15
CA THR A 171 -23.70 -0.09 19.55
C THR A 171 -22.65 -0.60 20.52
N ALA A 172 -21.93 -1.66 20.16
CA ALA A 172 -20.83 -2.23 20.96
C ALA A 172 -19.77 -1.18 21.28
N SER A 173 -19.43 -0.29 20.35
CA SER A 173 -18.44 0.78 20.58
C SER A 173 -18.78 1.74 21.73
N ARG A 174 -20.02 1.69 22.23
CA ARG A 174 -20.55 2.52 23.33
C ARG A 174 -20.62 1.78 24.66
N GLU A 175 -20.25 0.50 24.71
CA GLU A 175 -20.09 -0.19 25.99
C GLU A 175 -18.99 0.49 26.80
N GLU A 176 -19.19 0.62 28.11
CA GLU A 176 -18.31 1.36 29.02
C GLU A 176 -16.83 0.99 28.88
N LYS A 177 -16.53 -0.31 28.78
CA LYS A 177 -15.15 -0.81 28.61
C LYS A 177 -14.45 -0.29 27.35
N TRP A 178 -15.20 0.04 26.30
CA TRP A 178 -14.64 0.59 25.05
C TRP A 178 -14.66 2.11 25.05
N ASP A 179 -15.53 2.75 25.83
CA ASP A 179 -15.59 4.20 25.96
C ASP A 179 -14.37 4.78 26.70
N THR A 180 -13.84 4.03 27.67
CA THR A 180 -12.63 4.39 28.44
C THR A 180 -11.40 3.59 28.02
N ALA A 181 -11.44 2.94 26.86
CA ALA A 181 -10.33 2.11 26.38
C ALA A 181 -9.10 2.94 26.00
N VAL A 182 -7.92 2.33 26.10
CA VAL A 182 -6.69 2.88 25.55
C VAL A 182 -6.55 2.39 24.11
N VAL A 183 -6.46 3.32 23.16
CA VAL A 183 -6.14 3.04 21.76
C VAL A 183 -4.62 2.85 21.66
N VAL A 184 -4.20 1.72 21.10
CA VAL A 184 -2.79 1.31 21.10
C VAL A 184 -2.32 1.03 19.68
N ASN A 185 -1.17 1.60 19.30
CA ASN A 185 -0.43 1.19 18.11
C ASN A 185 1.05 0.96 18.45
N ASN A 186 1.81 0.31 17.57
CA ASN A 186 3.22 -0.02 17.75
C ASN A 186 4.15 0.49 16.64
N HIS A 187 3.61 1.23 15.66
CA HIS A 187 4.36 1.95 14.65
C HIS A 187 3.57 3.14 14.13
N PHE A 188 4.28 4.09 13.55
CA PHE A 188 3.69 5.29 12.94
C PHE A 188 3.55 5.15 11.43
N ASP A 189 2.34 5.34 10.93
CA ASP A 189 2.05 5.65 9.53
C ASP A 189 0.67 6.35 9.43
N THR A 190 0.24 6.66 8.21
CA THR A 190 -1.02 7.37 7.95
C THR A 190 -2.27 6.55 8.29
N ASP A 191 -2.29 5.23 8.06
CA ASP A 191 -3.46 4.40 8.41
C ASP A 191 -3.59 4.25 9.94
N GLY A 192 -2.47 4.13 10.63
CA GLY A 192 -2.38 4.12 12.08
C GLY A 192 -2.85 5.44 12.71
N VAL A 193 -2.44 6.58 12.17
CA VAL A 193 -2.92 7.90 12.61
C VAL A 193 -4.42 8.06 12.36
N CYS A 194 -4.90 7.73 11.16
CA CYS A 194 -6.30 7.91 10.79
C CYS A 194 -7.22 6.97 11.59
N SER A 195 -6.81 5.72 11.80
CA SER A 195 -7.56 4.74 12.60
C SER A 195 -7.57 5.10 14.09
N ALA A 196 -6.44 5.55 14.65
CA ALA A 196 -6.38 6.05 16.02
C ALA A 196 -7.28 7.29 16.20
N PHE A 197 -7.17 8.27 15.30
CA PHE A 197 -8.01 9.47 15.31
C PHE A 197 -9.50 9.12 15.23
N ALA A 198 -9.88 8.14 14.40
CA ALA A 198 -11.26 7.69 14.30
C ALA A 198 -11.84 7.16 15.61
N LEU A 199 -11.03 6.47 16.41
CA LEU A 199 -11.47 6.00 17.72
C LEU A 199 -11.49 7.11 18.77
N LEU A 200 -10.53 8.04 18.74
CA LEU A 200 -10.44 9.13 19.71
C LEU A 200 -11.48 10.24 19.47
N ASN A 201 -11.82 10.49 18.20
CA ASN A 201 -12.68 11.59 17.76
C ASN A 201 -13.77 11.09 16.79
N PRO A 202 -14.69 10.21 17.23
CA PRO A 202 -15.59 9.49 16.33
C PRO A 202 -16.53 10.39 15.52
N GLU A 203 -16.98 11.51 16.08
CA GLU A 203 -17.86 12.46 15.38
C GLU A 203 -17.14 13.13 14.21
N LEU A 204 -15.99 13.75 14.48
CA LEU A 204 -15.17 14.41 13.47
C LEU A 204 -14.68 13.41 12.43
N ALA A 205 -14.23 12.24 12.85
CA ALA A 205 -13.80 11.21 11.93
C ALA A 205 -14.93 10.74 11.01
N TRP A 206 -16.17 10.66 11.51
CA TRP A 206 -17.31 10.33 10.68
C TRP A 206 -17.64 11.41 9.65
N ILE A 207 -17.55 12.69 10.04
CA ILE A 207 -17.71 13.83 9.14
C ILE A 207 -16.69 13.76 8.01
N HIS A 208 -15.42 13.52 8.34
CA HIS A 208 -14.29 13.50 7.39
C HIS A 208 -13.94 12.10 6.87
N ARG A 209 -14.81 11.10 7.04
CA ARG A 209 -14.51 9.68 6.78
C ARG A 209 -13.95 9.38 5.39
N LYS A 210 -14.40 10.10 4.35
CA LYS A 210 -13.91 9.90 2.98
C LYS A 210 -12.44 10.31 2.86
N VAL A 211 -12.09 11.47 3.40
CA VAL A 211 -10.73 12.01 3.44
C VAL A 211 -9.82 11.07 4.23
N LEU A 212 -10.26 10.60 5.40
CA LEU A 212 -9.48 9.67 6.23
C LEU A 212 -9.22 8.34 5.52
N VAL A 213 -10.23 7.76 4.86
CA VAL A 213 -10.07 6.50 4.13
C VAL A 213 -9.15 6.66 2.93
N ASP A 214 -9.30 7.74 2.15
CA ASP A 214 -8.40 7.99 1.03
C ASP A 214 -6.97 8.27 1.51
N ALA A 215 -6.78 9.00 2.61
CA ALA A 215 -5.44 9.24 3.17
C ALA A 215 -4.77 7.93 3.61
N ALA A 216 -5.51 7.06 4.33
CA ALA A 216 -5.01 5.74 4.70
C ALA A 216 -4.62 4.90 3.47
N ALA A 217 -5.44 4.91 2.42
CA ALA A 217 -5.14 4.20 1.16
C ALA A 217 -3.91 4.77 0.44
N VAL A 218 -3.73 6.09 0.46
CA VAL A 218 -2.55 6.75 -0.11
C VAL A 218 -1.30 6.34 0.65
N GLY A 219 -1.28 6.46 1.99
CA GLY A 219 -0.08 6.16 2.78
C GLY A 219 0.32 4.69 2.78
N ASP A 220 -0.64 3.79 3.00
CA ASP A 220 -0.36 2.36 3.14
C ASP A 220 -0.17 1.67 1.77
N PHE A 221 -1.08 1.94 0.83
CA PHE A 221 -1.09 1.28 -0.48
C PHE A 221 -0.48 2.10 -1.61
N GLY A 222 -0.23 3.39 -1.41
CA GLY A 222 0.17 4.28 -2.50
C GLY A 222 -0.93 4.43 -3.55
N GLU A 223 -2.20 4.30 -3.15
CA GLU A 223 -3.32 4.43 -4.08
C GLU A 223 -3.63 5.90 -4.34
N PHE A 224 -4.05 6.23 -5.57
CA PHE A 224 -4.61 7.56 -5.82
C PHE A 224 -5.98 7.69 -5.13
N PRO A 225 -6.31 8.83 -4.50
CA PRO A 225 -7.60 9.01 -3.82
C PRO A 225 -8.79 8.70 -4.73
N ARG A 226 -9.76 7.96 -4.19
CA ARG A 226 -10.93 7.50 -4.96
C ARG A 226 -12.15 8.39 -4.74
N MET A 227 -12.26 9.03 -3.58
CA MET A 227 -13.44 9.78 -3.17
C MET A 227 -13.19 11.28 -3.04
N ASP A 228 -12.01 11.68 -2.55
CA ASP A 228 -11.66 13.06 -2.23
C ASP A 228 -10.13 13.26 -2.33
N ILE A 229 -9.70 14.20 -3.18
CA ILE A 229 -8.28 14.54 -3.36
C ILE A 229 -7.62 15.02 -2.06
N ASN A 230 -8.43 15.52 -1.10
CA ASN A 230 -7.93 15.90 0.21
C ASN A 230 -7.33 14.71 0.98
N GLY A 231 -7.62 13.45 0.60
CA GLY A 231 -6.91 12.28 1.15
C GLY A 231 -5.41 12.30 0.85
N LEU A 232 -5.01 12.62 -0.38
CA LEU A 232 -3.60 12.78 -0.75
C LEU A 232 -2.96 13.96 0.00
N LYS A 233 -3.67 15.09 0.09
CA LYS A 233 -3.21 16.23 0.88
C LYS A 233 -3.00 15.88 2.35
N LEU A 234 -3.91 15.08 2.93
CA LEU A 234 -3.85 14.71 4.33
C LEU A 234 -2.67 13.79 4.62
N ASP A 235 -2.46 12.76 3.78
CA ASP A 235 -1.30 11.88 3.86
C ASP A 235 0.02 12.66 3.75
N ALA A 236 0.14 13.54 2.75
CA ALA A 236 1.30 14.39 2.58
C ALA A 236 1.53 15.32 3.78
N THR A 237 0.45 15.89 4.35
CA THR A 237 0.53 16.73 5.55
C THR A 237 1.00 15.94 6.77
N ILE A 238 0.44 14.74 7.01
CA ILE A 238 0.81 13.87 8.13
C ILE A 238 2.30 13.51 8.03
N THR A 239 2.75 13.07 6.85
CA THR A 239 4.14 12.72 6.58
C THR A 239 5.07 13.91 6.80
N ALA A 240 4.75 15.07 6.21
CA ALA A 240 5.58 16.28 6.35
C ALA A 240 5.67 16.80 7.79
N ILE A 241 4.65 16.57 8.63
CA ILE A 241 4.72 16.88 10.08
C ILE A 241 5.60 15.87 10.78
N ALA A 242 5.40 14.57 10.53
CA ALA A 242 6.14 13.49 11.18
C ALA A 242 7.64 13.52 10.84
N ASP A 243 8.01 13.89 9.62
CA ASP A 243 9.41 14.01 9.18
C ASP A 243 10.17 15.15 9.89
N LYS A 244 9.45 16.13 10.45
CA LYS A 244 10.03 17.24 11.24
C LYS A 244 10.19 16.90 12.72
N VAL A 245 9.80 15.69 13.13
CA VAL A 245 9.87 15.24 14.52
C VAL A 245 11.08 14.31 14.67
N ASP A 246 12.10 14.78 15.40
CA ASP A 246 13.32 14.00 15.72
C ASP A 246 13.07 12.86 16.73
N GLY A 247 11.83 12.70 17.21
CA GLY A 247 11.41 11.72 18.20
C GLY A 247 11.02 10.35 17.62
N ASP A 248 10.66 9.43 18.52
CA ASP A 248 10.13 8.13 18.13
C ASP A 248 8.66 8.24 17.66
N ASP A 249 8.09 7.10 17.27
CA ASP A 249 6.72 7.01 16.79
C ASP A 249 5.70 7.56 17.80
N SER A 250 5.96 7.43 19.10
CA SER A 250 5.07 7.99 20.13
C SER A 250 5.01 9.51 20.05
N GLU A 251 6.14 10.16 19.83
CA GLU A 251 6.19 11.62 19.70
C GLU A 251 5.57 12.08 18.36
N LYS A 252 5.79 11.34 17.27
CA LYS A 252 5.14 11.60 15.98
C LYS A 252 3.62 11.52 16.09
N TYR A 253 3.09 10.47 16.71
CA TYR A 253 1.65 10.35 16.98
C TYR A 253 1.13 11.53 17.77
N ARG A 254 1.80 11.89 18.87
CA ARG A 254 1.37 13.00 19.73
C ARG A 254 1.25 14.29 18.93
N VAL A 255 2.31 14.68 18.21
CA VAL A 255 2.35 15.93 17.42
C VAL A 255 1.30 15.94 16.31
N VAL A 256 1.09 14.82 15.62
CA VAL A 256 0.12 14.74 14.52
C VAL A 256 -1.31 14.71 15.04
N LEU A 257 -1.63 13.84 16.00
CA LEU A 257 -2.98 13.72 16.57
C LEU A 257 -3.47 15.04 17.19
N ASP A 258 -2.58 15.79 17.86
CA ASP A 258 -2.88 17.13 18.41
C ASP A 258 -3.32 18.13 17.33
N ARG A 259 -2.97 17.90 16.06
CA ARG A 259 -3.26 18.81 14.93
C ARG A 259 -4.35 18.30 14.00
N MET A 260 -4.72 17.02 14.08
CA MET A 260 -5.64 16.38 13.14
C MET A 260 -6.97 17.13 12.98
N GLU A 261 -7.57 17.61 14.08
CA GLU A 261 -8.83 18.37 14.00
C GLU A 261 -8.66 19.66 13.20
N SER A 262 -7.57 20.40 13.41
CA SER A 262 -7.30 21.65 12.67
C SER A 262 -7.02 21.38 11.20
N ILE A 263 -6.24 20.33 10.89
CA ILE A 263 -5.93 19.91 9.52
C ILE A 263 -7.20 19.52 8.77
N LEU A 264 -8.08 18.71 9.37
CA LEU A 264 -9.31 18.25 8.73
C LEU A 264 -10.32 19.38 8.49
N LYS A 265 -10.36 20.39 9.38
CA LYS A 265 -11.27 21.54 9.24
C LYS A 265 -10.87 22.48 8.11
N ASP A 266 -9.58 22.67 7.87
CA ASP A 266 -9.09 23.60 6.86
C ASP A 266 -7.72 23.15 6.31
N ILE A 267 -7.77 22.08 5.51
CA ILE A 267 -6.56 21.44 4.97
C ILE A 267 -5.77 22.35 4.03
N ASP A 268 -6.44 23.29 3.36
CA ASP A 268 -5.80 24.19 2.40
C ASP A 268 -4.84 25.17 3.10
N ARG A 269 -5.04 25.48 4.39
CA ARG A 269 -4.06 26.26 5.17
C ARG A 269 -2.70 25.58 5.34
N TYR A 270 -2.64 24.28 5.11
CA TYR A 270 -1.42 23.49 5.25
C TYR A 270 -0.72 23.24 3.91
N GLU A 271 -0.98 24.07 2.89
CA GLU A 271 -0.37 23.95 1.56
C GLU A 271 1.17 23.92 1.59
N GLU A 272 1.81 24.63 2.51
CA GLU A 272 3.27 24.56 2.67
C GLU A 272 3.77 23.15 3.07
N LEU A 273 2.90 22.31 3.62
CA LEU A 273 3.21 20.94 4.01
C LEU A 273 2.86 19.94 2.90
N TRP A 274 1.65 20.02 2.32
CA TRP A 274 1.21 19.05 1.31
C TRP A 274 1.53 19.43 -0.14
N GLY A 275 1.75 20.71 -0.42
CA GLY A 275 1.95 21.27 -1.76
C GLY A 275 3.05 20.55 -2.55
N PRO A 276 4.27 20.40 -2.00
CA PRO A 276 5.38 19.76 -2.71
C PRO A 276 5.07 18.32 -3.17
N GLU A 277 4.45 17.49 -2.33
CA GLU A 277 4.14 16.10 -2.70
C GLU A 277 2.97 16.04 -3.70
N VAL A 278 1.95 16.89 -3.56
CA VAL A 278 0.83 16.95 -4.52
C VAL A 278 1.30 17.44 -5.88
N GLU A 279 2.22 18.41 -5.93
CA GLU A 279 2.85 18.89 -7.16
C GLU A 279 3.64 17.76 -7.81
N ARG A 280 4.51 17.07 -7.06
CA ARG A 280 5.25 15.89 -7.53
C ARG A 280 4.33 14.82 -8.13
N VAL A 281 3.30 14.40 -7.40
CA VAL A 281 2.33 13.39 -7.89
C VAL A 281 1.64 13.87 -9.18
N THR A 282 1.33 15.16 -9.27
CA THR A 282 0.71 15.76 -10.46
C THR A 282 1.66 15.75 -11.67
N GLU A 283 2.93 16.05 -11.46
CA GLU A 283 3.96 15.97 -12.50
C GLU A 283 4.18 14.53 -12.97
N ASP A 284 4.24 13.58 -12.04
CA ASP A 284 4.36 12.15 -12.33
C ASP A 284 3.18 11.64 -13.17
N ILE A 285 1.94 12.06 -12.85
CA ILE A 285 0.76 11.72 -13.65
C ILE A 285 0.89 12.25 -15.08
N LYS A 286 1.38 13.49 -15.26
CA LYS A 286 1.61 14.06 -16.60
C LYS A 286 2.65 13.27 -17.36
N LEU A 287 3.75 12.89 -16.70
CA LEU A 287 4.81 12.08 -17.29
C LEU A 287 4.28 10.72 -17.75
N ILE A 288 3.58 9.99 -16.88
CA ILE A 288 3.02 8.67 -17.23
C ILE A 288 2.05 8.78 -18.42
N ASN A 289 1.19 9.81 -18.43
CA ASN A 289 0.27 10.00 -19.55
C ASN A 289 1.02 10.24 -20.87
N GLN A 290 2.13 10.98 -20.85
CA GLN A 290 2.97 11.17 -22.03
C GLN A 290 3.62 9.86 -22.48
N LEU A 291 4.19 9.09 -21.54
CA LEU A 291 4.81 7.80 -21.84
C LEU A 291 3.82 6.75 -22.37
N SER A 292 2.57 6.78 -21.88
CA SER A 292 1.52 5.82 -22.28
C SER A 292 1.06 5.95 -23.73
N LEU A 293 1.37 7.08 -24.38
CA LEU A 293 1.11 7.26 -25.82
C LEU A 293 2.08 6.44 -26.68
N ASP A 294 3.20 6.01 -26.12
CA ASP A 294 4.19 5.18 -26.78
C ASP A 294 4.02 3.71 -26.34
N ALA A 295 3.51 2.87 -27.24
CA ALA A 295 3.25 1.45 -26.96
C ALA A 295 4.50 0.64 -26.56
N GLU A 296 5.71 1.15 -26.80
CA GLU A 296 6.98 0.54 -26.37
C GLU A 296 7.27 0.76 -24.87
N ASN A 297 6.63 1.76 -24.26
CA ASN A 297 6.90 2.18 -22.88
C ASN A 297 5.91 1.57 -21.87
N LEU A 298 4.87 0.88 -22.33
CA LEU A 298 3.82 0.31 -21.49
C LEU A 298 3.49 -1.14 -21.88
N ILE A 299 3.81 -2.09 -21.00
CA ILE A 299 3.33 -3.48 -21.11
C ILE A 299 2.34 -3.71 -19.98
N ASN A 300 1.10 -4.07 -20.32
CA ASN A 300 0.06 -4.46 -19.37
C ASN A 300 -0.43 -5.87 -19.69
N ASP A 301 -0.09 -6.84 -18.84
CA ASP A 301 -0.55 -8.23 -18.95
C ASP A 301 -1.43 -8.61 -17.74
N ASN A 302 -2.41 -7.77 -17.40
CA ASN A 302 -3.41 -7.92 -16.33
C ASN A 302 -2.87 -8.19 -14.90
N ALA A 303 -1.58 -8.41 -14.73
CA ALA A 303 -0.90 -8.80 -13.48
C ALA A 303 0.38 -7.98 -13.25
N ILE A 304 0.99 -7.46 -14.31
CA ILE A 304 2.22 -6.65 -14.25
C ILE A 304 2.11 -5.47 -15.22
N GLY A 305 2.31 -4.26 -14.71
CA GLY A 305 2.55 -3.05 -15.50
C GLY A 305 4.05 -2.76 -15.59
N VAL A 306 4.59 -2.57 -16.80
CA VAL A 306 5.98 -2.13 -16.99
C VAL A 306 5.96 -0.70 -17.49
N ILE A 307 6.69 0.20 -16.82
CA ILE A 307 6.97 1.57 -17.29
C ILE A 307 8.46 1.71 -17.54
N ARG A 308 8.82 2.20 -18.72
CA ARG A 308 10.18 2.66 -19.01
C ARG A 308 10.29 4.16 -18.78
N LEU A 309 11.19 4.55 -17.88
CA LEU A 309 11.43 5.96 -17.55
C LEU A 309 12.48 6.59 -18.48
N PRO A 310 12.32 7.89 -18.82
CA PRO A 310 13.37 8.67 -19.50
C PRO A 310 14.67 8.72 -18.70
N GLU A 311 15.79 8.99 -19.40
CA GLU A 311 17.10 9.24 -18.78
C GLU A 311 16.98 10.40 -17.77
N GLY A 312 17.52 10.20 -16.56
CA GLY A 312 17.50 11.21 -15.49
C GLY A 312 16.28 11.16 -14.56
N ILE A 313 15.31 10.28 -14.82
CA ILE A 313 14.17 10.05 -13.92
C ILE A 313 14.33 8.68 -13.25
N ASP A 314 14.55 8.69 -11.94
CA ASP A 314 14.86 7.49 -11.17
C ASP A 314 13.65 6.88 -10.45
N ASP A 315 12.55 7.62 -10.29
CA ASP A 315 11.36 7.18 -9.56
C ASP A 315 10.08 7.86 -10.06
N ILE A 316 8.92 7.24 -9.77
CA ILE A 316 7.57 7.78 -9.96
C ILE A 316 6.77 7.50 -8.68
N SER A 317 6.03 8.48 -8.21
CA SER A 317 5.13 8.33 -7.06
C SER A 317 4.10 7.21 -7.25
N ARG A 318 3.92 6.41 -6.20
CA ARG A 318 2.95 5.30 -6.19
C ARG A 318 1.52 5.74 -6.49
N PRO A 319 1.01 6.87 -5.95
CA PRO A 319 -0.31 7.37 -6.32
C PRO A 319 -0.46 7.65 -7.82
N ALA A 320 0.57 8.16 -8.49
CA ALA A 320 0.54 8.39 -9.92
C ALA A 320 0.45 7.07 -10.71
N LEU A 321 1.23 6.05 -10.34
CA LEU A 321 1.15 4.70 -10.91
C LEU A 321 -0.25 4.10 -10.72
N SER A 322 -0.77 4.16 -9.49
CA SER A 322 -2.11 3.65 -9.14
C SER A 322 -3.20 4.32 -9.97
N ARG A 323 -3.13 5.65 -10.17
CA ARG A 323 -4.09 6.40 -10.99
C ARG A 323 -4.12 5.92 -12.43
N HIS A 324 -2.96 5.65 -13.03
CA HIS A 324 -2.86 5.32 -14.44
C HIS A 324 -3.30 3.88 -14.73
N PHE A 325 -2.79 2.92 -13.96
CA PHE A 325 -3.06 1.50 -14.21
C PHE A 325 -4.38 1.01 -13.61
N GLY A 326 -4.96 1.79 -12.70
CA GLY A 326 -6.22 1.44 -12.04
C GLY A 326 -6.11 0.23 -11.13
N ILE A 327 -7.28 -0.34 -10.82
CA ILE A 327 -7.43 -1.45 -9.87
C ILE A 327 -7.29 -2.76 -10.65
N GLY A 328 -6.30 -3.59 -10.32
CA GLY A 328 -6.11 -4.91 -10.94
C GLY A 328 -4.66 -5.27 -11.26
N ILE A 329 -3.76 -4.27 -11.29
CA ILE A 329 -2.32 -4.54 -11.39
C ILE A 329 -1.73 -4.69 -9.98
N ASP A 330 -1.29 -5.90 -9.66
CA ASP A 330 -0.68 -6.23 -8.37
C ASP A 330 0.77 -5.75 -8.26
N ARG A 331 1.43 -5.51 -9.40
CA ARG A 331 2.87 -5.22 -9.47
C ARG A 331 3.23 -4.28 -10.61
N PHE A 332 4.07 -3.30 -10.31
CA PHE A 332 4.71 -2.45 -11.30
C PHE A 332 6.21 -2.77 -11.38
N LEU A 333 6.74 -2.74 -12.58
CA LEU A 333 8.17 -2.74 -12.84
C LEU A 333 8.53 -1.39 -13.43
N ILE A 334 9.35 -0.64 -12.70
CA ILE A 334 9.95 0.60 -13.19
C ILE A 334 11.30 0.24 -13.78
N ALA A 335 11.46 0.43 -15.08
CA ALA A 335 12.73 0.28 -15.78
C ALA A 335 13.34 1.66 -16.03
N THR A 336 14.43 1.98 -15.36
CA THR A 336 15.17 3.22 -15.61
C THR A 336 16.32 2.97 -16.56
N CYS A 337 16.55 3.92 -17.47
CA CYS A 337 17.66 3.88 -18.41
C CYS A 337 18.76 4.80 -17.86
N GLN A 338 19.85 4.23 -17.35
CA GLN A 338 21.02 5.03 -16.95
C GLN A 338 22.08 4.97 -18.04
N LYS A 339 22.63 6.13 -18.40
CA LYS A 339 23.86 6.21 -19.20
C LYS A 339 24.99 5.57 -18.41
N GLU A 340 25.84 4.77 -19.08
CA GLU A 340 27.11 4.38 -18.48
C GLU A 340 27.91 5.65 -18.16
N ASP A 341 28.26 5.85 -16.88
CA ASP A 341 29.32 6.78 -16.47
C ASP A 341 30.60 6.31 -17.17
N SER A 342 30.95 6.93 -18.30
CA SER A 342 32.17 6.63 -19.06
C SER A 342 33.44 6.91 -18.26
N ASP A 343 33.32 7.57 -17.10
CA ASP A 343 34.43 8.07 -16.29
C ASP A 343 34.73 7.20 -15.06
N ARG A 344 34.06 6.05 -14.88
CA ARG A 344 34.23 5.16 -13.71
C ARG A 344 34.88 3.80 -13.98
N PHE A 345 35.70 3.66 -15.03
CA PHE A 345 36.48 2.44 -15.25
C PHE A 345 37.98 2.69 -15.46
#